data_AF-A0A1J5EMA5-F1
#
_entry.id   AF-A0A1J5EMA5-F1
#
_cell.length_a   1.000
_cell.length_b   1.000
_cell.length_c   1.000
_cell.angle_alpha   90.00
_cell.angle_beta   90.00
_cell.angle_gamma   90.00
#
_symmetry.space_group_name_H-M   'P 1'
#
loop_
_entity.id
_entity.type
_entity.pdbx_description
1 polymer ?
#
loop_
_entity_poly.entity_id
_entity_poly.type
_entity_poly.pdbx_seq_one_letter_code
_entity_poly.pdbx_strand_id
1 'polypeptide(L)'
;MKCPGQDSRYWDEAAIFEASCPKCGNTVEFFKDDSSRPCAKCGQRMANPRIDFGCAAYCPYAEQCLGGLPPELAARKKELLKDRVALEMKRYFGNDFRRISHATRVARFAEQLAAVEPCDLAVVLVTAYLHDIGIREAERKFKSSAPRYQHQEGPPVAREILASLGAEAKLIDEVCDIISHHHQARPGDSVNFKVVYDADMLVNLEERQQAPSPLAAEELARRIERAFLTESGRSLARKTLRAA
;
A
#
# COMPACT_ATOMS: atom_id res chain seq x y z
N MET A 1 -18.41 25.81 26.99
CA MET A 1 -19.78 25.24 27.00
C MET A 1 -19.71 23.86 26.37
N LYS A 2 -20.20 22.80 27.05
CA LYS A 2 -20.28 21.46 26.45
C LYS A 2 -21.48 21.40 25.50
N CYS A 3 -21.35 20.68 24.39
CA CYS A 3 -22.46 20.44 23.47
C CYS A 3 -23.60 19.73 24.23
N PRO A 4 -24.87 20.14 24.10
CA PRO A 4 -26.01 19.49 24.78
C PRO A 4 -26.07 17.96 24.57
N GLY A 5 -25.60 17.47 23.43
CA GLY A 5 -25.50 16.02 23.14
C GLY A 5 -24.48 15.25 24.01
N GLN A 6 -23.50 15.94 24.59
CA GLN A 6 -22.46 15.39 25.48
C GLN A 6 -22.64 15.79 26.95
N ASP A 7 -23.75 16.43 27.29
CA ASP A 7 -24.08 16.78 28.66
C ASP A 7 -24.96 15.67 29.25
N SER A 8 -24.40 14.92 30.21
CA SER A 8 -25.04 13.75 30.82
C SER A 8 -26.35 14.07 31.55
N ARG A 9 -26.61 15.36 31.85
CA ARG A 9 -27.85 15.81 32.47
C ARG A 9 -29.08 15.68 31.56
N TYR A 10 -28.89 15.57 30.24
CA TYR A 10 -29.96 15.43 29.25
C TYR A 10 -30.01 14.04 28.62
N TRP A 11 -29.40 13.04 29.25
CA TRP A 11 -29.39 11.68 28.75
C TRP A 11 -30.64 10.92 29.20
N ASP A 12 -31.20 10.14 28.29
CA ASP A 12 -32.33 9.23 28.51
C ASP A 12 -31.85 7.78 28.64
N GLU A 13 -32.77 6.84 28.81
CA GLU A 13 -32.47 5.41 28.94
C GLU A 13 -31.71 4.84 27.72
N ALA A 14 -31.79 5.49 26.55
CA ALA A 14 -31.05 5.08 25.36
C ALA A 14 -29.56 5.45 25.40
N ALA A 15 -29.13 6.25 26.38
CA ALA A 15 -27.74 6.66 26.55
C ALA A 15 -26.84 5.58 27.16
N ILE A 16 -27.44 4.51 27.71
CA ILE A 16 -26.74 3.33 28.22
C ILE A 16 -27.21 2.12 27.42
N PHE A 17 -26.29 1.26 27.02
CA PHE A 17 -26.65 0.00 26.37
C PHE A 17 -25.64 -1.09 26.68
N GLU A 18 -26.07 -2.32 26.53
CA GLU A 18 -25.25 -3.50 26.75
C GLU A 18 -24.77 -4.09 25.43
N ALA A 19 -23.54 -4.61 25.42
CA ALA A 19 -22.99 -5.36 24.31
C ALA A 19 -22.20 -6.57 24.82
N SER A 20 -22.26 -7.67 24.09
CA SER A 20 -21.57 -8.91 24.44
C SER A 20 -20.10 -8.86 24.04
N CYS A 21 -19.21 -9.20 24.97
CA CYS A 21 -17.78 -9.29 24.71
C CYS A 21 -17.48 -10.39 23.66
N PRO A 22 -16.82 -10.09 22.53
CA PRO A 22 -16.54 -11.07 21.48
C PRO A 22 -15.56 -12.17 21.92
N LYS A 23 -14.78 -11.92 22.99
CA LYS A 23 -13.79 -12.89 23.50
C LYS A 23 -14.35 -13.88 24.50
N CYS A 24 -15.30 -13.47 25.35
CA CYS A 24 -15.74 -14.28 26.49
C CYS A 24 -17.26 -14.30 26.73
N GLY A 25 -18.03 -13.61 25.88
CA GLY A 25 -19.49 -13.55 25.95
C GLY A 25 -20.05 -12.72 27.11
N ASN A 26 -19.21 -12.14 27.97
CA ASN A 26 -19.68 -11.34 29.11
C ASN A 26 -20.35 -10.05 28.62
N THR A 27 -21.43 -9.66 29.27
CA THR A 27 -22.09 -8.37 29.05
C THR A 27 -21.17 -7.23 29.48
N VAL A 28 -21.07 -6.20 28.64
CA VAL A 28 -20.34 -4.96 28.90
C VAL A 28 -21.29 -3.80 28.66
N GLU A 29 -21.48 -2.97 29.68
CA GLU A 29 -22.29 -1.75 29.61
C GLU A 29 -21.49 -0.60 29.02
N PHE A 30 -22.05 0.11 28.04
CA PHE A 30 -21.49 1.30 27.42
C PHE A 30 -22.37 2.50 27.67
N PHE A 31 -21.74 3.65 27.87
CA PHE A 31 -22.37 4.94 27.65
C PHE A 31 -22.26 5.33 26.18
N LYS A 32 -23.22 6.11 25.67
CA LYS A 32 -23.27 6.51 24.25
C LYS A 32 -22.03 7.28 23.77
N ASP A 33 -21.29 7.91 24.68
CA ASP A 33 -20.06 8.68 24.40
C ASP A 33 -18.77 7.91 24.75
N ASP A 34 -18.87 6.73 25.34
CA ASP A 34 -17.71 5.85 25.53
C ASP A 34 -17.19 5.43 24.17
N SER A 35 -15.93 5.72 23.87
CA SER A 35 -15.27 5.19 22.67
C SER A 35 -14.91 3.71 22.82
N SER A 36 -14.45 3.31 24.01
CA SER A 36 -14.17 1.91 24.34
C SER A 36 -14.24 1.65 25.85
N ARG A 37 -14.56 0.41 26.24
CA ARG A 37 -14.53 -0.05 27.65
C ARG A 37 -13.84 -1.41 27.81
N PRO A 38 -13.13 -1.64 28.92
CA PRO A 38 -12.58 -2.96 29.25
C PRO A 38 -13.69 -3.91 29.72
N CYS A 39 -13.66 -5.15 29.24
CA CYS A 39 -14.50 -6.22 29.75
C CYS A 39 -14.05 -6.60 31.17
N ALA A 40 -14.95 -6.52 32.16
CA ALA A 40 -14.65 -6.86 33.55
C ALA A 40 -14.15 -8.31 33.74
N LYS A 41 -14.62 -9.25 32.90
CA LYS A 41 -14.25 -10.68 33.00
C LYS A 41 -12.88 -11.02 32.40
N CYS A 42 -12.59 -10.58 31.17
CA CYS A 42 -11.39 -11.01 30.43
C CYS A 42 -10.37 -9.89 30.17
N GLY A 43 -10.65 -8.65 30.60
CA GLY A 43 -9.77 -7.50 30.40
C GLY A 43 -9.70 -6.96 28.98
N GLN A 44 -10.33 -7.61 28.00
CA GLN A 44 -10.35 -7.16 26.60
C GLN A 44 -11.02 -5.78 26.50
N ARG A 45 -10.32 -4.78 25.93
CA ARG A 45 -10.96 -3.52 25.55
C ARG A 45 -11.87 -3.76 24.34
N MET A 46 -13.11 -3.34 24.48
CA MET A 46 -14.13 -3.43 23.45
C MET A 46 -14.52 -2.01 23.01
N ALA A 47 -14.45 -1.76 21.71
CA ALA A 47 -14.95 -0.52 21.12
C ALA A 47 -16.48 -0.46 21.21
N ASN A 48 -17.03 0.74 21.32
CA ASN A 48 -18.47 0.97 21.36
C ASN A 48 -19.11 0.60 20.00
N PRO A 49 -19.98 -0.43 19.93
CA PRO A 49 -20.53 -0.90 18.66
C PRO A 49 -21.55 0.07 18.02
N ARG A 50 -22.02 1.09 18.72
CA ARG A 50 -22.93 2.12 18.19
C ARG A 50 -22.20 3.33 17.59
N ILE A 51 -20.86 3.42 17.75
CA ILE A 51 -20.06 4.51 17.18
C ILE A 51 -19.46 4.04 15.85
N ASP A 52 -19.70 4.82 14.79
CA ASP A 52 -19.01 4.63 13.52
C ASP A 52 -17.57 5.15 13.64
N PHE A 53 -16.62 4.21 13.69
CA PHE A 53 -15.19 4.50 13.69
C PHE A 53 -14.60 4.63 12.29
N GLY A 54 -15.33 5.24 11.34
CA GLY A 54 -14.80 5.60 10.03
C GLY A 54 -13.46 6.36 10.10
N CYS A 55 -13.27 7.20 11.13
CA CYS A 55 -12.01 7.90 11.38
C CYS A 55 -10.83 6.98 11.76
N ALA A 56 -11.11 5.83 12.40
CA ALA A 56 -10.09 4.87 12.81
C ALA A 56 -9.40 4.19 11.62
N ALA A 57 -10.07 4.10 10.47
CA ALA A 57 -9.49 3.57 9.25
C ALA A 57 -8.34 4.46 8.71
N TYR A 58 -8.33 5.76 9.04
CA TYR A 58 -7.34 6.74 8.58
C TYR A 58 -6.36 7.17 9.67
N CYS A 59 -6.68 6.92 10.95
CA CYS A 59 -5.90 7.42 12.08
C CYS A 59 -4.71 6.49 12.42
N PRO A 60 -3.47 7.02 12.55
CA PRO A 60 -2.31 6.23 12.96
C PRO A 60 -2.43 5.69 14.40
N TYR A 61 -3.15 6.41 15.28
CA TYR A 61 -3.34 6.06 16.69
C TYR A 61 -4.62 5.25 16.97
N ALA A 62 -5.27 4.72 15.93
CA ALA A 62 -6.56 4.02 16.05
C ALA A 62 -6.52 2.82 17.02
N GLU A 63 -5.42 2.06 17.06
CA GLU A 63 -5.28 0.92 17.97
C GLU A 63 -5.27 1.34 19.44
N GLN A 64 -4.68 2.49 19.76
CA GLN A 64 -4.66 3.03 21.11
C GLN A 64 -6.07 3.49 21.55
N CYS A 65 -6.86 4.02 20.62
CA CYS A 65 -8.23 4.43 20.87
C CYS A 65 -9.19 3.24 21.06
N LEU A 66 -9.04 2.21 20.23
CA LEU A 66 -9.95 1.06 20.19
C LEU A 66 -9.51 -0.12 21.07
N GLY A 67 -8.26 -0.13 21.54
CA GLY A 67 -7.69 -1.25 22.29
C GLY A 67 -7.47 -2.51 21.43
N GLY A 68 -7.27 -2.31 20.14
CA GLY A 68 -7.22 -3.33 19.09
C GLY A 68 -8.14 -2.97 17.93
N LEU A 69 -7.66 -3.11 16.70
CA LEU A 69 -8.48 -2.88 15.50
C LEU A 69 -9.30 -4.14 15.19
N PRO A 70 -10.65 -4.03 15.03
CA PRO A 70 -11.44 -5.09 14.44
C PRO A 70 -10.85 -5.53 13.09
N PRO A 71 -10.87 -6.83 12.73
CA PRO A 71 -10.26 -7.34 11.50
C PRO A 71 -10.72 -6.60 10.23
N GLU A 72 -12.00 -6.23 10.16
CA GLU A 72 -12.57 -5.47 9.04
C GLU A 72 -11.97 -4.06 8.92
N LEU A 73 -11.79 -3.35 10.03
CA LEU A 73 -11.17 -2.03 10.04
C LEU A 73 -9.66 -2.10 9.76
N ALA A 74 -8.99 -3.17 10.21
CA ALA A 74 -7.58 -3.41 9.88
C ALA A 74 -7.39 -3.67 8.38
N ALA A 75 -8.25 -4.48 7.76
CA ALA A 75 -8.25 -4.71 6.32
C ALA A 75 -8.50 -3.41 5.54
N ARG A 76 -9.51 -2.63 5.94
CA ARG A 76 -9.81 -1.32 5.34
C ARG A 76 -8.65 -0.33 5.51
N LYS A 77 -7.96 -0.32 6.65
CA LYS A 77 -6.76 0.51 6.88
C LYS A 77 -5.61 0.11 5.96
N LYS A 78 -5.45 -1.18 5.65
CA LYS A 78 -4.48 -1.68 4.66
C LYS A 78 -4.85 -1.28 3.24
N GLU A 79 -6.12 -1.39 2.85
CA GLU A 79 -6.59 -0.88 1.55
C GLU A 79 -6.33 0.62 1.41
N LEU A 80 -6.63 1.41 2.44
CA LEU A 80 -6.37 2.86 2.47
C LEU A 80 -4.88 3.21 2.51
N LEU A 81 -3.98 2.27 2.84
CA LEU A 81 -2.55 2.53 2.82
C LEU A 81 -2.06 2.79 1.40
N LYS A 82 -2.54 2.02 0.40
CA LYS A 82 -2.12 2.19 -1.00
C LYS A 82 -2.46 3.58 -1.52
N ASP A 83 -3.66 4.08 -1.19
CA ASP A 83 -4.14 5.38 -1.65
C ASP A 83 -3.37 6.52 -0.99
N ARG A 84 -3.04 6.38 0.30
CA ARG A 84 -2.18 7.34 1.02
C ARG A 84 -0.76 7.35 0.46
N VAL A 85 -0.18 6.18 0.17
CA VAL A 85 1.14 6.08 -0.47
C VAL A 85 1.13 6.73 -1.85
N ALA A 86 0.09 6.49 -2.66
CA ALA A 86 -0.05 7.11 -3.98
C ALA A 86 -0.12 8.65 -3.88
N LEU A 87 -0.76 9.19 -2.83
CA LEU A 87 -0.81 10.63 -2.58
C LEU A 87 0.56 11.18 -2.18
N GLU A 88 1.28 10.50 -1.28
CA GLU A 88 2.63 10.91 -0.87
C GLU A 88 3.63 10.86 -2.03
N MET A 89 3.56 9.82 -2.87
CA MET A 89 4.34 9.73 -4.11
C MET A 89 4.09 10.94 -5.01
N LYS A 90 2.81 11.32 -5.24
CA LYS A 90 2.45 12.49 -6.06
C LYS A 90 2.98 13.78 -5.46
N ARG A 91 2.87 13.95 -4.13
CA ARG A 91 3.42 15.12 -3.42
C ARG A 91 4.94 15.19 -3.57
N TYR A 92 5.62 14.05 -3.47
CA TYR A 92 7.06 13.97 -3.57
C TYR A 92 7.58 14.29 -4.98
N PHE A 93 6.92 13.79 -6.03
CA PHE A 93 7.30 14.10 -7.42
C PHE A 93 6.81 15.47 -7.91
N GLY A 94 5.82 16.07 -7.24
CA GLY A 94 5.31 17.40 -7.58
C GLY A 94 4.78 17.47 -9.01
N ASN A 95 5.45 18.25 -9.86
CA ASN A 95 5.06 18.45 -11.26
C ASN A 95 5.70 17.44 -12.23
N ASP A 96 6.40 16.43 -11.73
CA ASP A 96 6.94 15.36 -12.58
C ASP A 96 5.84 14.36 -12.97
N PHE A 97 4.93 14.82 -13.84
CA PHE A 97 3.79 14.06 -14.31
C PHE A 97 4.20 12.77 -15.05
N ARG A 98 5.40 12.75 -15.65
CA ARG A 98 5.92 11.58 -16.32
C ARG A 98 6.16 10.46 -15.31
N ARG A 99 6.90 10.72 -14.23
CA ARG A 99 7.17 9.72 -13.17
C ARG A 99 5.91 9.31 -12.43
N ILE A 100 5.02 10.26 -12.15
CA ILE A 100 3.72 9.98 -11.52
C ILE A 100 2.87 9.05 -12.40
N SER A 101 2.79 9.34 -13.71
CA SER A 101 2.04 8.53 -14.66
C SER A 101 2.65 7.15 -14.82
N HIS A 102 3.98 7.06 -14.89
CA HIS A 102 4.72 5.81 -14.94
C HIS A 102 4.39 4.92 -13.73
N ALA A 103 4.66 5.39 -12.51
CA ALA A 103 4.38 4.63 -11.27
C ALA A 103 2.90 4.24 -11.13
N THR A 104 1.97 5.10 -11.54
CA THR A 104 0.52 4.79 -11.52
C THR A 104 0.18 3.64 -12.49
N ARG A 105 0.79 3.60 -13.67
CA ARG A 105 0.61 2.48 -14.62
C ARG A 105 1.25 1.20 -14.11
N VAL A 106 2.43 1.29 -13.49
CA VAL A 106 3.09 0.14 -12.86
C VAL A 106 2.18 -0.45 -11.79
N ALA A 107 1.62 0.38 -10.90
CA ALA A 107 0.67 -0.07 -9.89
C ALA A 107 -0.57 -0.76 -10.48
N ARG A 108 -1.12 -0.25 -11.60
CA ARG A 108 -2.26 -0.86 -12.29
C ARG A 108 -1.96 -2.27 -12.83
N PHE A 109 -0.77 -2.47 -13.39
CA PHE A 109 -0.39 -3.80 -13.89
C PHE A 109 0.04 -4.74 -12.76
N ALA A 110 0.71 -4.21 -11.74
CA ALA A 110 1.05 -4.95 -10.53
C ALA A 110 -0.22 -5.48 -9.82
N GLU A 111 -1.30 -4.70 -9.78
CA GLU A 111 -2.60 -5.15 -9.24
C GLU A 111 -3.18 -6.34 -10.03
N GLN A 112 -3.07 -6.32 -11.36
CA GLN A 112 -3.55 -7.41 -12.21
C GLN A 112 -2.73 -8.70 -12.04
N LEU A 113 -1.40 -8.56 -11.91
CA LEU A 113 -0.51 -9.69 -11.67
C LEU A 113 -0.71 -10.26 -10.27
N ALA A 114 -0.88 -9.39 -9.27
CA ALA A 114 -1.12 -9.79 -7.89
C ALA A 114 -2.45 -10.54 -7.69
N ALA A 115 -3.41 -10.38 -8.60
CA ALA A 115 -4.66 -11.13 -8.58
C ALA A 115 -4.49 -12.62 -8.92
N VAL A 116 -3.39 -13.01 -9.57
CA VAL A 116 -3.14 -14.39 -10.03
C VAL A 116 -1.84 -15.00 -9.49
N GLU A 117 -0.94 -14.19 -8.95
CA GLU A 117 0.31 -14.62 -8.30
C GLU A 117 0.14 -14.72 -6.78
N PRO A 118 0.76 -15.71 -6.11
CA PRO A 118 0.69 -15.89 -4.66
C PRO A 118 1.62 -14.89 -3.95
N CYS A 119 1.27 -13.61 -4.01
CA CYS A 119 2.06 -12.48 -3.51
C CYS A 119 1.31 -11.70 -2.42
N ASP A 120 2.03 -10.88 -1.66
CA ASP A 120 1.44 -9.91 -0.75
C ASP A 120 1.05 -8.65 -1.53
N LEU A 121 -0.27 -8.47 -1.73
CA LEU A 121 -0.83 -7.35 -2.47
C LEU A 121 -0.40 -5.99 -1.90
N ALA A 122 -0.28 -5.86 -0.57
CA ALA A 122 0.09 -4.59 0.04
C ALA A 122 1.55 -4.24 -0.28
N VAL A 123 2.46 -5.21 -0.16
CA VAL A 123 3.87 -5.02 -0.53
C VAL A 123 4.00 -4.66 -2.01
N VAL A 124 3.33 -5.40 -2.89
CA VAL A 124 3.38 -5.18 -4.34
C VAL A 124 2.90 -3.78 -4.72
N LEU A 125 1.72 -3.37 -4.27
CA LEU A 125 1.14 -2.08 -4.67
C LEU A 125 1.90 -0.89 -4.08
N VAL A 126 2.34 -0.98 -2.83
CA VAL A 126 3.15 0.06 -2.20
C VAL A 126 4.48 0.21 -2.93
N THR A 127 5.16 -0.91 -3.23
CA THR A 127 6.42 -0.89 -3.96
C THR A 127 6.24 -0.35 -5.37
N ALA A 128 5.18 -0.74 -6.09
CA ALA A 128 4.90 -0.24 -7.43
C ALA A 128 4.77 1.29 -7.48
N TYR A 129 4.17 1.92 -6.46
CA TYR A 129 4.13 3.38 -6.36
C TYR A 129 5.47 4.02 -6.00
N LEU A 130 6.33 3.32 -5.23
CA LEU A 130 7.55 3.90 -4.66
C LEU A 130 8.85 3.44 -5.33
N HIS A 131 8.83 2.52 -6.31
CA HIS A 131 10.04 1.93 -6.87
C HIS A 131 11.06 2.97 -7.37
N ASP A 132 10.56 4.00 -8.05
CA ASP A 132 11.34 5.09 -8.63
C ASP A 132 11.55 6.29 -7.68
N ILE A 133 11.13 6.21 -6.42
CA ILE A 133 11.15 7.36 -5.49
C ILE A 133 12.56 7.93 -5.26
N GLY A 134 13.59 7.09 -5.45
CA GLY A 134 15.00 7.46 -5.34
C GLY A 134 15.49 8.43 -6.42
N ILE A 135 14.78 8.56 -7.55
CA ILE A 135 15.27 9.37 -8.69
C ILE A 135 15.52 10.83 -8.29
N ARG A 136 14.63 11.44 -7.52
CA ARG A 136 14.74 12.86 -7.15
C ARG A 136 16.02 13.12 -6.33
N GLU A 137 16.34 12.25 -5.38
CA GLU A 137 17.55 12.36 -4.57
C GLU A 137 18.80 12.00 -5.38
N ALA A 138 18.71 11.02 -6.27
CA ALA A 138 19.79 10.67 -7.19
C ALA A 138 20.16 11.85 -8.10
N GLU A 139 19.18 12.53 -8.68
CA GLU A 139 19.37 13.74 -9.48
C GLU A 139 19.92 14.90 -8.65
N ARG A 140 19.43 15.08 -7.41
CA ARG A 140 19.89 16.14 -6.51
C ARG A 140 21.37 15.97 -6.13
N LYS A 141 21.76 14.77 -5.70
CA LYS A 141 23.08 14.46 -5.14
C LYS A 141 24.13 14.15 -6.21
N PHE A 142 23.76 13.41 -7.25
CA PHE A 142 24.71 12.86 -8.23
C PHE A 142 24.52 13.40 -9.65
N LYS A 143 23.53 14.28 -9.87
CA LYS A 143 23.16 14.79 -11.21
C LYS A 143 22.90 13.66 -12.21
N SER A 144 22.36 12.54 -11.72
CA SER A 144 22.15 11.34 -12.52
C SER A 144 20.97 10.55 -11.97
N SER A 145 20.17 10.00 -12.88
CA SER A 145 19.12 9.03 -12.58
C SER A 145 19.58 7.59 -12.85
N ALA A 146 20.88 7.31 -12.85
CA ALA A 146 21.38 5.95 -13.09
C ALA A 146 20.84 4.96 -12.03
N PRO A 147 20.50 3.71 -12.40
CA PRO A 147 19.90 2.74 -11.49
C PRO A 147 20.62 2.61 -10.15
N ARG A 148 21.96 2.56 -10.15
CA ARG A 148 22.78 2.45 -8.92
C ARG A 148 22.47 3.54 -7.88
N TYR A 149 22.18 4.77 -8.31
CA TYR A 149 21.91 5.87 -7.40
C TYR A 149 20.45 5.83 -6.93
N GLN A 150 19.53 5.43 -7.80
CA GLN A 150 18.14 5.23 -7.40
C GLN A 150 18.01 4.11 -6.36
N HIS A 151 18.72 3.01 -6.56
CA HIS A 151 18.81 1.88 -5.63
C HIS A 151 19.37 2.28 -4.26
N GLN A 152 20.33 3.20 -4.25
CA GLN A 152 20.91 3.73 -3.01
C GLN A 152 19.96 4.71 -2.30
N GLU A 153 19.28 5.59 -3.05
CA GLU A 153 18.52 6.70 -2.49
C GLU A 153 17.03 6.40 -2.29
N GLY A 154 16.49 5.38 -2.97
CA GLY A 154 15.09 4.97 -2.88
C GLY A 154 14.70 4.42 -1.50
N PRO A 155 15.43 3.45 -0.92
CA PRO A 155 15.04 2.84 0.34
C PRO A 155 14.94 3.83 1.52
N PRO A 156 15.87 4.78 1.72
CA PRO A 156 15.72 5.80 2.78
C PRO A 156 14.44 6.63 2.63
N VAL A 157 14.12 7.08 1.41
CA VAL A 157 12.92 7.91 1.15
C VAL A 157 11.64 7.10 1.32
N ALA A 158 11.59 5.87 0.80
CA ALA A 158 10.45 4.98 0.97
C ALA A 158 10.19 4.67 2.45
N ARG A 159 11.25 4.44 3.23
CA ARG A 159 11.16 4.21 4.68
C ARG A 159 10.56 5.39 5.40
N GLU A 160 11.01 6.62 5.10
CA GLU A 160 10.47 7.84 5.70
C GLU A 160 8.98 8.01 5.41
N ILE A 161 8.57 7.88 4.14
CA ILE A 161 7.17 7.98 3.72
C ILE A 161 6.32 6.94 4.46
N LEU A 162 6.72 5.67 4.44
CA LEU A 162 5.93 4.59 5.03
C LEU A 162 5.85 4.65 6.55
N ALA A 163 6.95 5.03 7.22
CA ALA A 163 6.95 5.24 8.67
C ALA A 163 6.00 6.39 9.05
N SER A 164 5.99 7.49 8.31
CA SER A 164 5.07 8.61 8.55
C SER A 164 3.60 8.23 8.39
N LEU A 165 3.29 7.25 7.54
CA LEU A 165 1.95 6.72 7.32
C LEU A 165 1.54 5.63 8.34
N GLY A 166 2.45 5.23 9.22
CA GLY A 166 2.24 4.21 10.24
C GLY A 166 2.22 2.79 9.70
N ALA A 167 3.00 2.50 8.64
CA ALA A 167 3.14 1.17 8.10
C ALA A 167 3.93 0.24 9.05
N GLU A 168 3.60 -1.06 9.02
CA GLU A 168 4.29 -2.08 9.83
C GLU A 168 5.75 -2.24 9.39
N ALA A 169 6.67 -2.42 10.33
CA ALA A 169 8.11 -2.53 10.05
C ALA A 169 8.44 -3.61 9.02
N LYS A 170 7.78 -4.77 9.09
CA LYS A 170 7.96 -5.88 8.14
C LYS A 170 7.64 -5.45 6.70
N LEU A 171 6.56 -4.71 6.49
CA LEU A 171 6.19 -4.19 5.17
C LEU A 171 7.23 -3.18 4.69
N ILE A 172 7.66 -2.27 5.57
CA ILE A 172 8.67 -1.26 5.24
C ILE A 172 9.97 -1.93 4.80
N ASP A 173 10.43 -2.93 5.55
CA ASP A 173 11.70 -3.61 5.27
C ASP A 173 11.66 -4.35 3.93
N GLU A 174 10.56 -5.06 3.63
CA GLU A 174 10.40 -5.76 2.36
C GLU A 174 10.29 -4.80 1.16
N VAL A 175 9.52 -3.71 1.30
CA VAL A 175 9.45 -2.66 0.27
C VAL A 175 10.84 -2.05 0.03
N CYS A 176 11.56 -1.71 1.09
CA CYS A 176 12.90 -1.14 1.00
C CYS A 176 13.90 -2.08 0.31
N ASP A 177 13.84 -3.38 0.62
CA ASP A 177 14.69 -4.38 -0.01
C ASP A 177 14.44 -4.43 -1.52
N ILE A 178 13.18 -4.58 -1.95
CA ILE A 178 12.81 -4.61 -3.37
C ILE A 178 13.28 -3.32 -4.08
N ILE A 179 13.01 -2.14 -3.51
CA ILE A 179 13.42 -0.85 -4.10
C ILE A 179 14.94 -0.77 -4.29
N SER A 180 15.73 -1.34 -3.36
CA SER A 180 17.20 -1.31 -3.41
C SER A 180 17.80 -2.07 -4.60
N HIS A 181 17.01 -2.83 -5.35
CA HIS A 181 17.47 -3.55 -6.53
C HIS A 181 16.39 -3.85 -7.56
N HIS A 182 15.32 -3.04 -7.63
CA HIS A 182 14.18 -3.31 -8.51
C HIS A 182 14.52 -3.40 -10.01
N HIS A 183 15.71 -2.94 -10.44
CA HIS A 183 16.20 -3.08 -11.82
C HIS A 183 17.03 -4.36 -12.05
N GLN A 184 17.37 -5.12 -10.99
CA GLN A 184 18.26 -6.27 -11.05
C GLN A 184 17.73 -7.39 -10.15
N ALA A 185 17.20 -8.43 -10.78
CA ALA A 185 16.82 -9.64 -10.08
C ALA A 185 18.03 -10.32 -9.45
N ARG A 186 17.85 -10.80 -8.22
CA ARG A 186 18.80 -11.59 -7.44
C ARG A 186 18.30 -13.04 -7.31
N PRO A 187 19.20 -14.02 -7.18
CA PRO A 187 18.79 -15.39 -6.85
C PRO A 187 18.01 -15.42 -5.53
N GLY A 188 16.83 -16.03 -5.54
CA GLY A 188 15.98 -16.15 -4.35
C GLY A 188 15.00 -15.00 -4.12
N ASP A 189 14.92 -14.03 -5.03
CA ASP A 189 13.93 -12.95 -4.94
C ASP A 189 12.50 -13.46 -4.77
N SER A 190 11.74 -12.76 -3.94
CA SER A 190 10.37 -13.10 -3.59
C SER A 190 9.42 -13.00 -4.79
N VAL A 191 8.23 -13.59 -4.67
CA VAL A 191 7.17 -13.41 -5.68
C VAL A 191 6.77 -11.93 -5.76
N ASN A 192 6.78 -11.22 -4.64
CA ASN A 192 6.50 -9.78 -4.58
C ASN A 192 7.44 -8.97 -5.47
N PHE A 193 8.75 -9.25 -5.39
CA PHE A 193 9.75 -8.64 -6.28
C PHE A 193 9.43 -8.91 -7.74
N LYS A 194 9.19 -10.18 -8.10
CA LYS A 194 8.97 -10.59 -9.50
C LYS A 194 7.74 -9.93 -10.10
N VAL A 195 6.66 -9.80 -9.32
CA VAL A 195 5.44 -9.12 -9.73
C VAL A 195 5.69 -7.64 -10.02
N VAL A 196 6.39 -6.94 -9.14
CA VAL A 196 6.71 -5.51 -9.34
C VAL A 196 7.65 -5.32 -10.53
N TYR A 197 8.68 -6.17 -10.64
CA TYR A 197 9.62 -6.15 -11.76
C TYR A 197 8.90 -6.35 -13.10
N ASP A 198 8.01 -7.34 -13.19
CA ASP A 198 7.26 -7.61 -14.42
C ASP A 198 6.29 -6.48 -14.76
N ALA A 199 5.64 -5.88 -13.76
CA ALA A 199 4.77 -4.72 -13.96
C ALA A 199 5.55 -3.51 -14.50
N ASP A 200 6.73 -3.22 -13.96
CA ASP A 200 7.60 -2.14 -14.43
C ASP A 200 8.11 -2.43 -15.86
N MET A 201 8.60 -3.65 -16.11
CA MET A 201 9.03 -4.09 -17.43
C MET A 201 7.93 -3.93 -18.48
N LEU A 202 6.69 -4.25 -18.13
CA LEU A 202 5.53 -4.09 -19.00
C LEU A 202 5.28 -2.62 -19.37
N VAL A 203 5.31 -1.70 -18.40
CA VAL A 203 5.15 -0.26 -18.67
C VAL A 203 6.29 0.27 -19.52
N ASN A 204 7.53 -0.14 -19.23
CA ASN A 204 8.70 0.26 -20.00
C ASN A 204 8.62 -0.19 -21.47
N LEU A 205 8.15 -1.41 -21.72
CA LEU A 205 7.90 -1.89 -23.09
C LEU A 205 6.71 -1.20 -23.75
N GLU A 206 5.63 -0.92 -23.00
CA GLU A 206 4.47 -0.17 -23.50
C GLU A 206 4.89 1.25 -23.95
N GLU A 207 5.66 1.95 -23.12
CA GLU A 207 6.24 3.26 -23.45
C GLU A 207 7.16 3.18 -24.68
N ARG A 208 8.00 2.13 -24.78
CA ARG A 208 8.88 1.92 -25.94
C ARG A 208 8.12 1.67 -27.23
N GLN A 209 7.00 0.95 -27.18
CA GLN A 209 6.12 0.71 -28.34
C GLN A 209 5.33 1.96 -28.76
N GLN A 210 5.09 2.89 -27.84
CA GLN A 210 4.43 4.17 -28.13
C GLN A 210 5.42 5.24 -28.64
N ALA A 211 6.72 5.05 -28.42
CA ALA A 211 7.77 5.97 -28.87
C ALA A 211 7.98 5.93 -30.40
N PRO A 212 8.58 6.98 -31.00
CA PRO A 212 9.00 6.93 -32.40
C PRO A 212 9.93 5.72 -32.65
N SER A 213 9.65 4.97 -33.71
CA SER A 213 10.32 3.69 -34.03
C SER A 213 10.08 2.59 -32.97
N PRO A 214 8.88 1.97 -32.96
CA PRO A 214 8.59 0.81 -32.11
C PRO A 214 9.43 -0.40 -32.51
N LEU A 215 9.52 -1.37 -31.61
CA LEU A 215 10.14 -2.66 -31.92
C LEU A 215 9.28 -3.43 -32.92
N ALA A 216 9.95 -4.14 -33.83
CA ALA A 216 9.31 -5.15 -34.68
C ALA A 216 8.68 -6.25 -33.82
N ALA A 217 7.61 -6.88 -34.31
CA ALA A 217 6.83 -7.87 -33.56
C ALA A 217 7.69 -9.03 -33.04
N GLU A 218 8.62 -9.54 -33.86
CA GLU A 218 9.50 -10.65 -33.51
C GLU A 218 10.55 -10.28 -32.45
N GLU A 219 11.02 -9.02 -32.47
CA GLU A 219 11.91 -8.51 -31.43
C GLU A 219 11.14 -8.29 -30.12
N LEU A 220 9.93 -7.75 -30.19
CA LEU A 220 9.08 -7.58 -29.03
C LEU A 220 8.75 -8.92 -28.36
N ALA A 221 8.34 -9.92 -29.14
CA ALA A 221 8.05 -11.27 -28.63
C ALA A 221 9.28 -11.87 -27.93
N ARG A 222 10.47 -11.82 -28.57
CA ARG A 222 11.71 -12.32 -27.96
C ARG A 222 12.07 -11.59 -26.66
N ARG A 223 11.80 -10.28 -26.56
CA ARG A 223 12.02 -9.54 -25.32
C ARG A 223 11.05 -9.94 -24.23
N ILE A 224 9.77 -10.14 -24.55
CA ILE A 224 8.78 -10.60 -23.57
C ILE A 224 9.21 -11.95 -22.97
N GLU A 225 9.67 -12.90 -23.79
CA GLU A 225 10.10 -14.20 -23.29
C GLU A 225 11.31 -14.12 -22.35
N ARG A 226 12.25 -13.21 -22.63
CA ARG A 226 13.53 -13.12 -21.91
C ARG A 226 13.49 -12.21 -20.67
N ALA A 227 12.72 -11.12 -20.74
CA ALA A 227 12.80 -10.06 -19.74
C ALA A 227 11.90 -10.33 -18.52
N PHE A 228 10.75 -10.97 -18.71
CA PHE A 228 9.78 -11.20 -17.64
C PHE A 228 10.18 -12.42 -16.79
N LEU A 229 9.91 -12.33 -15.49
CA LEU A 229 10.27 -13.31 -14.46
C LEU A 229 9.15 -14.30 -14.17
N THR A 230 7.89 -13.91 -14.36
CA THR A 230 6.70 -14.74 -14.14
C THR A 230 5.99 -15.11 -15.44
N GLU A 231 5.25 -16.22 -15.43
CA GLU A 231 4.43 -16.60 -16.59
C GLU A 231 3.20 -15.69 -16.74
N SER A 232 2.61 -15.24 -15.63
CA SER A 232 1.54 -14.26 -15.66
C SER A 232 2.00 -12.92 -16.27
N GLY A 233 3.22 -12.48 -15.96
CA GLY A 233 3.89 -11.34 -16.56
C GLY A 233 4.02 -11.46 -18.07
N ARG A 234 4.56 -12.58 -18.57
CA ARG A 234 4.63 -12.85 -20.03
C ARG A 234 3.26 -12.85 -20.68
N SER A 235 2.29 -13.54 -20.10
CA SER A 235 0.93 -13.63 -20.62
C SER A 235 0.25 -12.25 -20.71
N LEU A 236 0.35 -11.45 -19.64
CA LEU A 236 -0.19 -10.09 -19.60
C LEU A 236 0.50 -9.18 -20.61
N ALA A 237 1.82 -9.34 -20.81
CA ALA A 237 2.58 -8.59 -21.79
C ALA A 237 2.17 -8.90 -23.23
N ARG A 238 2.05 -10.18 -23.59
CA ARG A 238 1.57 -10.62 -24.92
C ARG A 238 0.19 -10.02 -25.22
N LYS A 239 -0.73 -10.11 -24.24
CA LYS A 239 -2.10 -9.55 -24.34
C LYS A 239 -2.11 -8.03 -24.49
N THR A 240 -1.33 -7.32 -23.68
CA THR A 240 -1.36 -5.85 -23.61
C THR A 240 -0.67 -5.20 -24.81
N LEU A 241 0.49 -5.74 -25.20
CA LEU A 241 1.33 -5.15 -26.24
C LEU A 241 0.97 -5.64 -27.65
N ARG A 242 -0.05 -6.50 -27.78
CA ARG A 242 -0.51 -7.12 -29.05
C ARG A 242 0.63 -7.80 -29.82
N ALA A 243 1.57 -8.41 -29.09
CA ALA A 243 2.53 -9.33 -29.68
C ALA A 243 1.76 -10.64 -29.96
N ALA A 244 1.25 -10.77 -31.18
CA ALA A 244 0.69 -12.01 -31.70
C ALA A 244 1.82 -12.94 -32.17
#